data_AF-A0A1M7HQA2-F1
#
_entry.id   AF-A0A1M7HQA2-F1
#
_cell.length_a   1.000
_cell.length_b   1.000
_cell.length_c   1.000
_cell.angle_alpha   90.00
_cell.angle_beta   90.00
_cell.angle_gamma   90.00
#
_symmetry.space_group_name_H-M   'P 1'
#
loop_
_entity.id
_entity.type
_entity.pdbx_description
1 polymer ?
#
loop_
_entity_poly.entity_id
_entity_poly.type
_entity_poly.pdbx_seq_one_letter_code
_entity_poly.pdbx_strand_id
1 'polypeptide(L)'
;MTIMKNFAAVAAITTIALAAHAAPTDSVPTAGTLVVVPAFGEVKHVNDQVVVTLAIEEQDKDKAAAASRVNTKMKQGLEIVKKEDPQASLKTQGYYTYPVYPEERMLPNGQPVKQRMPTAWRVGQYLEVTTTNLDKLPKTVAAAQKILTLNSINFGLTPETTKKLDDQRIAATYKNLNERITSIANAMGRKVGDAVLDTVDFEGSGNYAQREQAYAPAPMAMRMKAADAVEVAEPSFEPGETTLQMQVVGKVRFK
;
A
#
# COMPACT_ATOMS: atom_id res chain seq x y z
N MET A 1 -72.47 57.28 -64.50
CA MET A 1 -72.19 58.46 -63.66
C MET A 1 -72.15 57.95 -62.23
N THR A 2 -71.07 57.84 -61.45
CA THR A 2 -69.69 58.37 -61.46
C THR A 2 -68.98 57.57 -60.33
N ILE A 3 -67.96 56.75 -60.62
CA ILE A 3 -66.52 56.95 -60.33
C ILE A 3 -66.20 57.42 -58.88
N MET A 4 -65.46 56.60 -58.11
CA MET A 4 -64.14 56.85 -57.46
C MET A 4 -63.99 55.94 -56.22
N LYS A 5 -62.98 55.07 -56.00
CA LYS A 5 -61.49 55.06 -56.10
C LYS A 5 -60.73 55.56 -54.84
N ASN A 6 -59.88 54.63 -54.34
CA ASN A 6 -58.58 54.78 -53.64
C ASN A 6 -58.62 55.07 -52.12
N PHE A 7 -57.65 54.74 -51.25
CA PHE A 7 -56.20 54.38 -51.30
C PHE A 7 -55.88 53.48 -50.05
N ALA A 8 -55.17 52.36 -50.20
CA ALA A 8 -53.74 52.12 -49.87
C ALA A 8 -53.33 52.15 -48.38
N ALA A 9 -52.84 51.01 -47.87
CA ALA A 9 -51.64 50.93 -47.03
C ALA A 9 -51.05 49.51 -47.08
N VAL A 10 -49.97 49.37 -47.85
CA VAL A 10 -49.10 48.20 -47.92
C VAL A 10 -48.17 48.24 -46.71
N ALA A 11 -48.18 47.20 -45.88
CA ALA A 11 -47.13 46.97 -44.89
C ALA A 11 -46.29 45.76 -45.34
N ALA A 12 -45.23 46.05 -46.08
CA ALA A 12 -44.18 45.09 -46.40
C ALA A 12 -43.35 44.86 -45.13
N ILE A 13 -43.46 43.67 -44.53
CA ILE A 13 -42.56 43.22 -43.47
C ILE A 13 -41.41 42.47 -44.15
N THR A 14 -40.34 43.20 -44.44
CA THR A 14 -39.05 42.67 -44.86
C THR A 14 -38.26 42.17 -43.65
N THR A 15 -38.16 40.84 -43.55
CA THR A 15 -36.97 40.03 -43.23
C THR A 15 -35.99 40.50 -42.16
N ILE A 16 -35.79 39.67 -41.13
CA ILE A 16 -34.45 39.11 -40.83
C ILE A 16 -34.63 37.63 -40.44
N ALA A 17 -34.35 36.73 -41.37
CA ALA A 17 -34.07 35.34 -41.02
C ALA A 17 -32.67 35.29 -40.40
N LEU A 18 -32.58 34.99 -39.11
CA LEU A 18 -31.33 34.59 -38.48
C LEU A 18 -30.89 33.27 -39.13
N ALA A 19 -30.03 33.35 -40.14
CA ALA A 19 -29.23 32.23 -40.58
C ALA A 19 -28.25 31.89 -39.46
N ALA A 20 -28.67 31.00 -38.56
CA ALA A 20 -27.78 30.30 -37.66
C ALA A 20 -26.76 29.57 -38.53
N HIS A 21 -25.57 30.16 -38.69
CA HIS A 21 -24.41 29.47 -39.22
C HIS A 21 -24.05 28.42 -38.18
N ALA A 22 -24.62 27.22 -38.31
CA ALA A 22 -24.07 26.04 -37.69
C ALA A 22 -22.63 25.92 -38.21
N ALA A 23 -21.66 26.12 -37.32
CA ALA A 23 -20.27 25.82 -37.63
C ALA A 23 -20.22 24.38 -38.16
N PRO A 24 -19.46 24.09 -39.22
CA PRO A 24 -19.27 22.72 -39.66
C PRO A 24 -18.63 21.96 -38.51
N THR A 25 -19.37 21.01 -37.93
CA THR A 25 -18.81 19.96 -37.09
C THR A 25 -18.09 18.98 -38.01
N ASP A 26 -16.98 19.42 -38.61
CA ASP A 26 -16.06 18.54 -39.30
C ASP A 26 -15.31 17.75 -38.23
N SER A 27 -15.95 16.73 -37.69
CA SER A 27 -15.31 15.77 -36.80
C SER A 27 -14.23 15.04 -37.59
N VAL A 28 -12.99 15.09 -37.11
CA VAL A 28 -11.87 14.34 -37.71
C VAL A 28 -12.27 12.86 -37.85
N PRO A 29 -12.11 12.24 -39.03
CA PRO A 29 -12.42 10.83 -39.20
C PRO A 29 -11.60 9.98 -38.22
N THR A 30 -12.28 9.24 -37.35
CA THR A 30 -11.65 8.38 -36.34
C THR A 30 -11.61 6.90 -36.73
N ALA A 31 -11.97 6.58 -37.99
CA ALA A 31 -12.01 5.21 -38.49
C ALA A 31 -10.59 4.65 -38.58
N GLY A 32 -10.38 3.43 -38.07
CA GLY A 32 -9.07 2.79 -37.96
C GLY A 32 -8.14 3.35 -36.87
N THR A 33 -8.57 4.35 -36.09
CA THR A 33 -7.76 4.95 -35.01
C THR A 33 -7.45 3.91 -33.94
N LEU A 34 -6.17 3.84 -33.54
CA LEU A 34 -5.71 3.07 -32.40
C LEU A 34 -5.63 3.98 -31.17
N VAL A 35 -6.32 3.60 -30.10
CA VAL A 35 -6.34 4.32 -28.82
C VAL A 35 -5.67 3.46 -27.75
N VAL A 36 -4.79 4.05 -26.97
CA VAL A 36 -4.17 3.41 -25.80
C VAL A 36 -4.95 3.83 -24.55
N VAL A 37 -5.47 2.85 -23.83
CA VAL A 37 -6.40 3.05 -22.71
C VAL A 37 -5.79 2.48 -21.43
N PRO A 38 -5.11 3.30 -20.60
CA PRO A 38 -4.68 2.88 -19.26
C PRO A 38 -5.88 2.76 -18.32
N ALA A 39 -5.98 1.73 -17.52
CA ALA A 39 -7.05 1.58 -16.53
C ALA A 39 -6.47 1.00 -15.25
N PHE A 40 -7.16 1.22 -14.13
CA PHE A 40 -6.75 0.71 -12.84
C PHE A 40 -7.94 0.12 -12.11
N GLY A 41 -7.66 -0.87 -11.28
CA GLY A 41 -8.63 -1.49 -10.38
C GLY A 41 -8.01 -1.60 -8.99
N GLU A 42 -8.87 -1.39 -8.00
CA GLU A 42 -8.48 -1.40 -6.60
C GLU A 42 -9.43 -2.27 -5.81
N VAL A 43 -8.90 -2.99 -4.83
CA VAL A 43 -9.68 -3.74 -3.86
C VAL A 43 -9.13 -3.44 -2.47
N LYS A 44 -10.03 -3.18 -1.52
CA LYS A 44 -9.71 -2.94 -0.12
C LYS A 44 -10.17 -4.11 0.73
N HIS A 45 -9.37 -4.46 1.73
CA HIS A 45 -9.73 -5.49 2.69
C HIS A 45 -9.10 -5.18 4.04
N VAL A 46 -9.85 -5.43 5.12
CA VAL A 46 -9.35 -5.36 6.48
C VAL A 46 -8.22 -6.38 6.65
N ASN A 47 -7.14 -6.02 7.32
CA ASN A 47 -6.04 -6.95 7.53
C ASN A 47 -6.51 -8.14 8.37
N ASP A 48 -6.20 -9.35 7.92
CA ASP A 48 -6.60 -10.63 8.53
C ASP A 48 -5.39 -11.43 9.05
N GLN A 49 -4.18 -10.89 8.91
CA GLN A 49 -2.94 -11.44 9.45
C GLN A 49 -2.12 -10.36 10.14
N VAL A 50 -1.35 -10.77 11.14
CA VAL A 50 -0.33 -9.95 11.78
C VAL A 50 0.98 -10.72 11.90
N VAL A 51 2.08 -10.00 11.69
CA VAL A 51 3.45 -10.46 11.96
C VAL A 51 4.03 -9.60 13.07
N VAL A 52 4.27 -10.21 14.23
CA VAL A 52 4.93 -9.59 15.38
C VAL A 52 6.37 -10.03 15.42
N THR A 53 7.30 -9.07 15.53
CA THR A 53 8.69 -9.37 15.87
C THR A 53 8.94 -9.04 17.32
N LEU A 54 9.32 -10.06 18.08
CA LEU A 54 9.79 -9.96 19.45
C LEU A 54 11.32 -10.12 19.47
N ALA A 55 12.00 -9.54 20.44
CA ALA A 55 13.45 -9.59 20.57
C ALA A 55 13.84 -9.95 22.00
N ILE A 56 15.01 -10.56 22.15
CA ILE A 56 15.71 -10.63 23.43
C ILE A 56 17.15 -10.22 23.18
N GLU A 57 17.70 -9.41 24.08
CA GLU A 57 19.09 -9.06 24.09
C GLU A 57 19.62 -9.14 25.53
N GLU A 58 20.76 -9.80 25.70
CA GLU A 58 21.46 -9.92 26.97
C GLU A 58 22.90 -9.47 26.79
N GLN A 59 23.44 -8.86 27.85
CA GLN A 59 24.83 -8.48 27.90
C GLN A 59 25.50 -9.09 29.12
N ASP A 60 26.70 -9.65 28.95
CA ASP A 60 27.51 -10.20 30.04
C ASP A 60 29.01 -10.03 29.77
N LYS A 61 29.84 -10.07 30.80
CA LYS A 61 31.30 -10.16 30.65
C LYS A 61 31.71 -11.50 30.05
N ASP A 62 31.01 -12.57 30.39
CA ASP A 62 31.18 -13.89 29.79
C ASP A 62 30.20 -14.10 28.62
N LYS A 63 30.78 -14.32 27.43
CA LYS A 63 30.04 -14.62 26.20
C LYS A 63 29.11 -15.82 26.37
N ALA A 64 29.54 -16.87 27.07
CA ALA A 64 28.75 -18.09 27.24
C ALA A 64 27.53 -17.84 28.15
N ALA A 65 27.72 -17.08 29.23
CA ALA A 65 26.64 -16.65 30.11
C ALA A 65 25.58 -15.81 29.37
N ALA A 66 26.00 -14.82 28.56
CA ALA A 66 25.07 -14.01 27.75
C ALA A 66 24.26 -14.89 26.77
N ALA A 67 24.93 -15.79 26.05
CA ALA A 67 24.27 -16.72 25.12
C ALA A 67 23.29 -17.67 25.83
N SER A 68 23.66 -18.21 26.99
CA SER A 68 22.81 -19.09 27.78
C SER A 68 21.53 -18.39 28.24
N ARG A 69 21.63 -17.12 28.68
CA ARG A 69 20.45 -16.34 29.08
C ARG A 69 19.52 -16.04 27.91
N VAL A 70 20.06 -15.65 26.75
CA VAL A 70 19.26 -15.47 25.52
C VAL A 70 18.50 -16.73 25.16
N ASN A 71 19.19 -17.88 25.10
CA ASN A 71 18.57 -19.15 24.73
C ASN A 71 17.47 -19.56 25.72
N THR A 72 17.71 -19.37 27.02
CA THR A 72 16.74 -19.70 28.07
C THR A 72 15.51 -18.81 27.98
N LYS A 73 15.69 -17.50 27.90
CA LYS A 73 14.58 -16.53 27.79
C LYS A 73 13.82 -16.69 26.48
N MET A 74 14.51 -16.98 25.37
CA MET A 74 13.87 -17.26 24.08
C MET A 74 12.98 -18.51 24.16
N LYS A 75 13.46 -19.57 24.81
CA LYS A 75 12.65 -20.78 25.04
C LYS A 75 11.39 -20.48 25.87
N GLN A 76 11.53 -19.71 26.95
CA GLN A 76 10.40 -19.28 27.77
C GLN A 76 9.41 -18.41 26.98
N GLY A 77 9.91 -17.46 26.19
CA GLY A 77 9.09 -16.61 25.31
C GLY A 77 8.31 -17.43 24.28
N LEU A 78 8.95 -18.42 23.64
CA LEU A 78 8.28 -19.36 22.73
C LEU A 78 7.16 -20.14 23.43
N GLU A 79 7.39 -20.64 24.64
CA GLU A 79 6.38 -21.37 25.42
C GLU A 79 5.19 -20.49 25.79
N ILE A 80 5.45 -19.22 26.18
CA ILE A 80 4.40 -18.24 26.47
C ILE A 80 3.55 -17.96 25.22
N VAL A 81 4.18 -17.65 24.08
CA VAL A 81 3.45 -17.35 22.84
C VAL A 81 2.63 -18.57 22.39
N LYS A 82 3.20 -19.78 22.40
CA LYS A 82 2.45 -21.00 22.05
C LYS A 82 1.25 -21.26 22.95
N LYS A 83 1.34 -20.89 24.22
CA LYS A 83 0.26 -21.06 25.19
C LYS A 83 -0.88 -20.08 24.94
N GLU A 84 -0.57 -18.81 24.69
CA GLU A 84 -1.59 -17.78 24.45
C GLU A 84 -2.19 -17.87 23.03
N ASP A 85 -1.38 -18.27 22.05
CA ASP A 85 -1.78 -18.46 20.66
C ASP A 85 -1.22 -19.77 20.05
N PRO A 86 -1.92 -20.90 20.24
CA PRO A 86 -1.49 -22.20 19.71
C PRO A 86 -1.47 -22.31 18.18
N GLN A 87 -2.14 -21.39 17.47
CA GLN A 87 -2.22 -21.38 16.01
C GLN A 87 -1.16 -20.48 15.37
N ALA A 88 -0.42 -19.71 16.19
CA ALA A 88 0.65 -18.86 15.68
C ALA A 88 1.79 -19.69 15.07
N SER A 89 2.25 -19.27 13.90
CA SER A 89 3.49 -19.74 13.31
C SER A 89 4.67 -18.99 13.93
N LEU A 90 5.63 -19.74 14.47
CA LEU A 90 6.76 -19.19 15.22
C LEU A 90 8.07 -19.48 14.51
N LYS A 91 8.87 -18.43 14.31
CA LYS A 91 10.17 -18.52 13.65
C LYS A 91 11.22 -17.72 14.43
N THR A 92 12.19 -18.40 15.00
CA THR A 92 13.36 -17.75 15.60
C THR A 92 14.37 -17.38 14.52
N GLN A 93 14.89 -16.15 14.52
CA GLN A 93 15.82 -15.67 13.51
C GLN A 93 16.79 -14.62 14.06
N GLY A 94 17.81 -14.29 13.26
CA GLY A 94 18.74 -13.20 13.56
C GLY A 94 19.47 -13.36 14.89
N TYR A 95 20.03 -14.55 15.16
CA TYR A 95 20.90 -14.74 16.32
C TYR A 95 22.24 -14.05 16.08
N TYR A 96 22.63 -13.15 16.97
CA TYR A 96 23.89 -12.41 16.85
C TYR A 96 24.67 -12.38 18.16
N THR A 97 25.97 -12.14 18.06
CA THR A 97 26.84 -11.91 19.20
C THR A 97 27.88 -10.86 18.86
N TYR A 98 27.86 -9.74 19.58
CA TYR A 98 28.75 -8.61 19.36
C TYR A 98 29.59 -8.33 20.60
N PRO A 99 30.91 -8.08 20.44
CA PRO A 99 31.72 -7.54 21.52
C PRO A 99 31.28 -6.11 21.83
N VAL A 100 31.17 -5.79 23.12
CA VAL A 100 30.94 -4.45 23.63
C VAL A 100 32.26 -3.93 24.15
N TYR A 101 32.74 -2.84 23.55
CA TYR A 101 33.97 -2.19 23.96
C TYR A 101 33.67 -1.05 24.94
N PRO A 102 34.58 -0.77 25.87
CA PRO A 102 34.48 0.39 26.74
C PRO A 102 34.61 1.68 25.93
N GLU A 103 33.99 2.76 26.43
CA GLU A 103 34.20 4.10 25.88
C GLU A 103 35.67 4.50 25.94
N GLU A 104 36.18 5.07 24.85
CA GLU A 104 37.55 5.56 24.79
C GLU A 104 37.72 6.73 25.78
N ARG A 105 38.54 6.53 26.81
CA ARG A 105 38.88 7.60 27.74
C ARG A 105 39.96 8.49 27.14
N MET A 106 39.79 9.80 27.25
CA MET A 106 40.82 10.77 26.87
C MET A 106 41.88 10.87 27.97
N LEU A 107 43.14 10.78 27.59
CA LEU A 107 44.27 11.11 28.46
C LEU A 107 44.32 12.62 28.70
N PRO A 108 44.97 13.09 29.79
CA PRO A 108 45.16 14.52 30.06
C PRO A 108 45.90 15.29 28.94
N ASN A 109 46.62 14.58 28.06
CA ASN A 109 47.30 15.12 26.88
C ASN A 109 46.41 15.17 25.62
N GLY A 110 45.10 14.91 25.74
CA GLY A 110 44.14 14.94 24.64
C GLY A 110 44.14 13.71 23.73
N GLN A 111 44.97 12.69 23.99
CA GLN A 111 44.98 11.47 23.19
C GLN A 111 43.95 10.43 23.70
N PRO A 112 43.20 9.75 22.80
CA PRO A 112 42.29 8.68 23.21
C PRO A 112 43.06 7.41 23.61
N VAL A 113 42.69 6.79 24.74
CA VAL A 113 43.15 5.45 25.10
C VAL A 113 42.36 4.44 24.28
N LYS A 114 42.97 3.92 23.21
CA LYS A 114 42.37 2.88 22.39
C LYS A 114 42.32 1.55 23.16
N GLN A 115 41.21 1.27 23.83
CA GLN A 115 41.03 0.01 24.56
C GLN A 115 40.65 -1.11 23.57
N ARG A 116 41.52 -2.12 23.44
CA ARG A 116 41.40 -3.18 22.43
C ARG A 116 40.62 -4.41 22.88
N MET A 117 40.29 -4.51 24.17
CA MET A 117 39.61 -5.68 24.73
C MET A 117 38.14 -5.38 24.98
N PRO A 118 37.21 -6.26 24.54
CA PRO A 118 35.80 -6.14 24.89
C PRO A 118 35.62 -6.18 26.41
N THR A 119 34.78 -5.31 26.95
CA THR A 119 34.37 -5.32 28.36
C THR A 119 33.14 -6.19 28.60
N ALA A 120 32.36 -6.47 27.54
CA ALA A 120 31.24 -7.37 27.58
C ALA A 120 30.94 -7.97 26.19
N TRP A 121 30.00 -8.90 26.16
CA TRP A 121 29.43 -9.52 24.99
C TRP A 121 27.93 -9.33 25.04
N ARG A 122 27.39 -8.81 23.95
CA ARG A 122 25.97 -8.65 23.71
C ARG A 122 25.50 -9.75 22.79
N VAL A 123 24.52 -10.50 23.22
CA VAL A 123 23.90 -11.57 22.44
C VAL A 123 22.43 -11.23 22.30
N GLY A 124 21.88 -11.41 21.11
CA GLY A 124 20.46 -11.20 20.89
C GLY A 124 19.91 -12.12 19.81
N GLN A 125 18.58 -12.23 19.83
CA GLN A 125 17.82 -13.06 18.90
C GLN A 125 16.41 -12.50 18.74
N TYR A 126 15.82 -12.72 17.57
CA TYR A 126 14.45 -12.35 17.27
C TYR A 126 13.53 -13.58 17.19
N LEU A 127 12.27 -13.36 17.54
CA LEU A 127 11.16 -14.28 17.35
C LEU A 127 10.11 -13.58 16.49
N GLU A 128 9.86 -14.13 15.31
CA GLU A 128 8.75 -13.75 14.44
C GLU A 128 7.55 -14.63 14.78
N VAL A 129 6.41 -13.99 15.02
CA VAL A 129 5.12 -14.59 15.36
C VAL A 129 4.12 -14.15 14.30
N THR A 130 3.69 -15.08 13.46
CA THR A 130 2.68 -14.84 12.42
C THR A 130 1.37 -15.49 12.83
N THR A 131 0.29 -14.71 12.92
CA THR A 131 -1.02 -15.22 13.36
C THR A 131 -2.18 -14.49 12.69
N THR A 132 -3.33 -15.16 12.67
CA THR A 132 -4.64 -14.61 12.27
C THR A 132 -5.53 -14.31 13.49
N ASN A 133 -5.06 -14.60 14.70
CA ASN A 133 -5.81 -14.38 15.96
C ASN A 133 -5.68 -12.94 16.44
N LEU A 134 -6.20 -12.00 15.65
CA LEU A 134 -6.06 -10.55 15.90
C LEU A 134 -6.71 -10.11 17.23
N ASP A 135 -7.85 -10.70 17.60
CA ASP A 135 -8.57 -10.37 18.83
C ASP A 135 -7.76 -10.71 20.10
N LYS A 136 -6.93 -11.75 20.04
CA LYS A 136 -6.09 -12.21 21.16
C LYS A 136 -4.70 -11.59 21.13
N LEU A 137 -4.35 -10.88 20.07
CA LEU A 137 -3.02 -10.32 19.86
C LEU A 137 -2.55 -9.44 21.04
N PRO A 138 -3.36 -8.49 21.58
CA PRO A 138 -2.98 -7.70 22.75
C PRO A 138 -2.49 -8.54 23.92
N LYS A 139 -3.25 -9.59 24.26
CA LYS A 139 -2.96 -10.48 25.37
C LYS A 139 -1.72 -11.32 25.12
N THR A 140 -1.56 -11.86 23.91
CA THR A 140 -0.38 -12.64 23.52
C THR A 140 0.89 -11.79 23.59
N VAL A 141 0.84 -10.56 23.07
CA VAL A 141 1.97 -9.62 23.11
C VAL A 141 2.28 -9.21 24.55
N ALA A 142 1.29 -8.84 25.35
CA ALA A 142 1.49 -8.47 26.75
C ALA A 142 2.09 -9.62 27.58
N ALA A 143 1.66 -10.86 27.33
CA ALA A 143 2.23 -12.05 27.97
C ALA A 143 3.70 -12.26 27.56
N ALA A 144 4.00 -12.17 26.27
CA ALA A 144 5.36 -12.32 25.76
C ALA A 144 6.29 -11.20 26.24
N GLN A 145 5.77 -9.98 26.41
CA GLN A 145 6.50 -8.81 26.89
C GLN A 145 7.07 -8.95 28.31
N LYS A 146 6.62 -9.95 29.07
CA LYS A 146 7.19 -10.28 30.39
C LYS A 146 8.63 -10.80 30.30
N ILE A 147 9.04 -11.33 29.14
CA ILE A 147 10.35 -11.94 28.92
C ILE A 147 11.06 -11.35 27.69
N LEU A 148 10.32 -11.11 26.61
CA LEU A 148 10.82 -10.57 25.35
C LEU A 148 10.43 -9.10 25.20
N THR A 149 11.15 -8.36 24.37
CA THR A 149 10.80 -6.98 24.02
C THR A 149 10.03 -6.97 22.70
N LEU A 150 8.97 -6.16 22.61
CA LEU A 150 8.28 -5.93 21.34
C LEU A 150 9.14 -5.06 20.42
N ASN A 151 9.52 -5.59 19.25
CA ASN A 151 10.33 -4.89 18.27
C ASN A 151 9.48 -4.27 17.15
N SER A 152 8.52 -5.01 16.60
CA SER A 152 7.60 -4.49 15.58
C SER A 152 6.30 -5.30 15.49
N ILE A 153 5.27 -4.68 14.93
CA ILE A 153 3.97 -5.30 14.59
C ILE A 153 3.59 -4.82 13.20
N ASN A 154 3.32 -5.75 12.30
CA ASN A 154 2.91 -5.45 10.93
C ASN A 154 1.62 -6.20 10.61
N PHE A 155 0.55 -5.46 10.35
CA PHE A 155 -0.70 -6.03 9.87
C PHE A 155 -0.66 -6.18 8.35
N GLY A 156 -1.32 -7.21 7.85
CA GLY A 156 -1.39 -7.48 6.43
C GLY A 156 -2.45 -8.52 6.10
N LEU A 157 -2.35 -9.04 4.89
CA LEU A 157 -3.28 -10.04 4.38
C LEU A 157 -2.65 -11.43 4.43
N THR A 158 -3.45 -12.44 4.73
CA THR A 158 -3.05 -13.83 4.58
C THR A 158 -2.71 -14.13 3.11
N PRO A 159 -1.86 -15.13 2.83
CA PRO A 159 -1.60 -15.57 1.46
C PRO A 159 -2.87 -15.98 0.71
N GLU A 160 -3.83 -16.59 1.41
CA GLU A 160 -5.12 -17.00 0.84
C GLU A 160 -5.98 -15.79 0.48
N THR A 161 -6.15 -14.83 1.38
CA THR A 161 -6.88 -13.58 1.10
C THR A 161 -6.19 -12.78 0.00
N THR A 162 -4.86 -12.68 0.02
CA THR A 162 -4.09 -12.01 -1.05
C THR A 162 -4.42 -12.61 -2.42
N LYS A 163 -4.42 -13.96 -2.52
CA LYS A 163 -4.76 -14.65 -3.77
C LYS A 163 -6.22 -14.42 -4.17
N LYS A 164 -7.16 -14.45 -3.23
CA LYS A 164 -8.58 -14.20 -3.51
C LYS A 164 -8.83 -12.77 -3.99
N LEU A 165 -8.16 -11.78 -3.40
CA LEU A 165 -8.29 -10.39 -3.80
C LEU A 165 -7.61 -10.11 -5.14
N ASP A 166 -6.61 -10.91 -5.54
CA ASP A 166 -5.98 -10.83 -6.86
C ASP A 166 -7.02 -11.01 -7.98
N ASP A 167 -7.83 -12.07 -7.91
CA ASP A 167 -8.91 -12.33 -8.87
C ASP A 167 -9.94 -11.19 -8.92
N GLN A 168 -10.31 -10.67 -7.74
CA GLN A 168 -11.24 -9.53 -7.63
C GLN A 168 -10.65 -8.27 -8.24
N ARG A 169 -9.35 -8.06 -8.06
CA ARG A 169 -8.63 -6.92 -8.61
C ARG A 169 -8.54 -7.02 -10.12
N ILE A 170 -8.30 -8.21 -10.68
CA ILE A 170 -8.38 -8.46 -12.13
C ILE A 170 -9.75 -8.09 -12.69
N ALA A 171 -10.82 -8.56 -12.05
CA ALA A 171 -12.17 -8.22 -12.46
C ALA A 171 -12.45 -6.70 -12.38
N ALA A 172 -12.03 -6.04 -11.29
CA ALA A 172 -12.19 -4.60 -11.10
C ALA A 172 -11.42 -3.79 -12.15
N THR A 173 -10.16 -4.16 -12.42
CA THR A 173 -9.31 -3.49 -13.40
C THR A 173 -9.86 -3.64 -14.81
N TYR A 174 -10.31 -4.85 -15.20
CA TYR A 174 -10.89 -5.07 -16.53
C TYR A 174 -12.25 -4.37 -16.69
N LYS A 175 -13.06 -4.32 -15.63
CA LYS A 175 -14.31 -3.54 -15.61
C LYS A 175 -14.00 -2.06 -15.86
N ASN A 176 -13.01 -1.49 -15.16
CA ASN A 176 -12.59 -0.10 -15.38
C ASN A 176 -12.10 0.13 -16.82
N LEU A 177 -11.35 -0.81 -17.41
CA LEU A 177 -10.95 -0.73 -18.81
C LEU A 177 -12.17 -0.62 -19.74
N ASN A 178 -13.18 -1.48 -19.57
CA ASN A 178 -14.40 -1.43 -20.39
C ASN A 178 -15.17 -0.11 -20.23
N GLU A 179 -15.26 0.42 -19.01
CA GLU A 179 -15.89 1.72 -18.71
C GLU A 179 -15.14 2.87 -19.40
N ARG A 180 -13.79 2.85 -19.39
CA ARG A 180 -12.97 3.84 -20.09
C ARG A 180 -13.11 3.74 -21.61
N ILE A 181 -13.10 2.54 -22.17
CA ILE A 181 -13.33 2.32 -23.61
C ILE A 181 -14.70 2.86 -24.02
N THR A 182 -15.74 2.57 -23.23
CA THR A 182 -17.09 3.08 -23.46
C THR A 182 -17.12 4.61 -23.44
N SER A 183 -16.46 5.23 -22.46
CA SER A 183 -16.38 6.69 -22.33
C SER A 183 -15.65 7.33 -23.52
N ILE A 184 -14.54 6.72 -23.97
CA ILE A 184 -13.77 7.16 -25.13
C ILE A 184 -14.59 7.02 -26.41
N ALA A 185 -15.26 5.89 -26.63
CA ALA A 185 -16.11 5.66 -27.79
C ALA A 185 -17.21 6.72 -27.90
N ASN A 186 -17.92 6.98 -26.79
CA ASN A 186 -18.95 7.99 -26.71
C ASN A 186 -18.40 9.40 -27.00
N ALA A 187 -17.23 9.75 -26.46
CA ALA A 187 -16.57 11.03 -26.73
C ALA A 187 -16.13 11.19 -28.20
N MET A 188 -15.80 10.09 -28.87
CA MET A 188 -15.47 10.05 -30.30
C MET A 188 -16.71 10.01 -31.21
N GLY A 189 -17.93 9.98 -30.65
CA GLY A 189 -19.17 9.81 -31.41
C GLY A 189 -19.30 8.43 -32.09
N ARG A 190 -18.64 7.40 -31.53
CA ARG A 190 -18.56 6.04 -32.07
C ARG A 190 -19.39 5.07 -31.25
N LYS A 191 -19.83 3.97 -31.87
CA LYS A 191 -20.50 2.89 -31.14
C LYS A 191 -19.44 2.07 -30.41
N VAL A 192 -19.73 1.65 -29.18
CA VAL A 192 -18.83 0.77 -28.42
C VAL A 192 -18.55 -0.54 -29.17
N GLY A 193 -19.51 -1.05 -29.95
CA GLY A 193 -19.32 -2.24 -30.79
C GLY A 193 -18.29 -2.09 -31.92
N ASP A 194 -17.88 -0.86 -32.25
CA ASP A 194 -16.82 -0.61 -33.24
C ASP A 194 -15.42 -0.73 -32.60
N ALA A 195 -15.33 -0.77 -31.26
CA ALA A 195 -14.10 -0.92 -30.51
C ALA A 195 -13.63 -2.39 -30.53
N VAL A 196 -12.45 -2.63 -31.09
CA VAL A 196 -11.78 -3.93 -31.04
C VAL A 196 -10.55 -3.84 -30.16
N LEU A 197 -10.51 -4.62 -29.09
CA LEU A 197 -9.37 -4.72 -28.18
C LEU A 197 -8.27 -5.56 -28.85
N ASP A 198 -7.18 -4.89 -29.22
CA ASP A 198 -6.02 -5.44 -29.96
C ASP A 198 -4.98 -6.03 -29.00
N THR A 199 -4.78 -5.40 -27.84
CA THR A 199 -3.82 -5.86 -26.82
C THR A 199 -4.33 -5.51 -25.43
N VAL A 200 -4.08 -6.39 -24.46
CA VAL A 200 -4.30 -6.14 -23.04
C VAL A 200 -3.02 -6.51 -22.28
N ASP A 201 -2.41 -5.52 -21.64
CA ASP A 201 -1.19 -5.68 -20.85
C ASP A 201 -1.50 -5.37 -19.38
N PHE A 202 -1.52 -6.40 -18.54
CA PHE A 202 -1.85 -6.33 -17.10
C PHE A 202 -0.67 -5.92 -16.20
N GLU A 203 0.47 -5.55 -16.77
CA GLU A 203 1.64 -5.06 -16.02
C GLU A 203 2.09 -3.69 -16.51
N GLY A 204 1.51 -3.18 -17.61
CA GLY A 204 1.96 -1.94 -18.24
C GLY A 204 3.42 -1.99 -18.70
N SER A 205 3.96 -3.20 -18.86
CA SER A 205 5.38 -3.50 -19.10
C SER A 205 5.94 -2.85 -20.38
N GLY A 206 5.06 -2.41 -21.29
CA GLY A 206 5.40 -1.69 -22.52
C GLY A 206 5.69 -0.19 -22.40
N ASN A 207 5.82 0.39 -21.19
CA ASN A 207 6.06 1.82 -20.96
C ASN A 207 5.02 2.74 -21.66
N TYR A 208 3.73 2.50 -21.37
CA TYR A 208 2.62 3.36 -21.83
C TYR A 208 2.00 4.22 -20.72
N ALA A 209 2.51 4.11 -19.49
CA ALA A 209 2.15 4.95 -18.37
C ALA A 209 3.39 5.69 -17.87
N GLN A 210 3.67 6.85 -18.47
CA GLN A 210 4.62 7.80 -17.90
C GLN A 210 3.86 8.73 -16.95
N ARG A 211 4.24 8.72 -15.67
CA ARG A 211 3.73 9.53 -14.53
C ARG A 211 2.31 9.17 -14.07
N GLU A 212 1.98 8.98 -12.79
CA GLU A 212 2.51 9.44 -11.51
C GLU A 212 2.26 8.34 -10.47
N GLN A 213 3.30 7.67 -9.99
CA GLN A 213 3.26 6.97 -8.70
C GLN A 213 4.51 7.36 -7.94
N ALA A 214 4.61 8.66 -7.64
CA ALA A 214 5.35 9.09 -6.49
C ALA A 214 4.51 8.74 -5.26
N TYR A 215 4.61 7.49 -4.80
CA TYR A 215 4.30 7.17 -3.41
C TYR A 215 5.28 7.98 -2.55
N ALA A 216 4.88 9.17 -2.13
CA ALA A 216 5.55 9.86 -1.05
C ALA A 216 5.20 9.10 0.25
N PRO A 217 6.17 8.50 0.95
CA PRO A 217 5.91 8.01 2.30
C PRO A 217 5.55 9.22 3.16
N ALA A 218 4.33 9.22 3.72
CA ALA A 218 3.98 10.19 4.75
C ALA A 218 4.93 9.99 5.95
N PRO A 219 5.61 11.03 6.46
CA PRO A 219 6.44 10.90 7.63
C PRO A 219 5.55 10.68 8.87
N MET A 220 5.48 9.44 9.34
CA MET A 220 4.95 9.13 10.66
C MET A 220 5.90 9.70 11.71
N ALA A 221 5.46 10.74 12.41
CA ALA A 221 6.18 11.31 13.54
C ALA A 221 6.12 10.33 14.74
N MET A 222 7.13 9.49 14.87
CA MET A 222 7.40 8.72 16.09
C MET A 222 7.75 9.69 17.23
N ARG A 223 6.79 9.95 18.11
CA ARG A 223 7.08 10.53 19.43
C ARG A 223 7.54 9.42 20.35
N MET A 224 8.86 9.23 20.45
CA MET A 224 9.43 8.48 21.57
C MET A 224 9.30 9.31 22.85
N LYS A 225 8.37 8.91 23.73
CA LYS A 225 8.51 9.16 25.16
C LYS A 225 9.04 7.89 25.79
N ALA A 226 10.22 8.00 26.40
CA ALA A 226 10.69 7.02 27.35
C ALA A 226 9.77 7.04 28.59
N ALA A 227 9.37 5.86 29.06
CA ALA A 227 8.77 5.72 30.38
C ALA A 227 9.19 4.38 30.98
N ASP A 228 9.59 4.45 32.25
CA ASP A 228 9.98 3.36 33.12
C ASP A 228 8.92 2.26 33.24
N ALA A 229 9.39 1.06 33.58
CA ALA A 229 8.60 -0.14 33.78
C ALA A 229 7.45 0.09 34.79
N VAL A 230 6.22 0.08 34.27
CA VAL A 230 4.97 -0.06 35.01
C VAL A 230 4.16 -1.14 34.28
N GLU A 231 3.40 -1.95 35.02
CA GLU A 231 2.49 -2.97 34.49
C GLU A 231 1.85 -2.53 33.16
N VAL A 232 2.23 -3.23 32.08
CA VAL A 232 1.84 -2.88 30.72
C VAL A 232 0.35 -3.20 30.59
N ALA A 233 -0.48 -2.17 30.60
CA ALA A 233 -1.87 -2.27 30.17
C ALA A 233 -1.91 -2.92 28.78
N GLU A 234 -2.89 -3.79 28.52
CA GLU A 234 -2.97 -4.51 27.25
C GLU A 234 -2.93 -3.52 26.07
N PRO A 235 -1.95 -3.65 25.16
CA PRO A 235 -1.83 -2.72 24.05
C PRO A 235 -3.01 -2.92 23.09
N SER A 236 -3.76 -1.85 22.80
CA SER A 236 -4.80 -1.91 21.77
C SER A 236 -4.16 -1.80 20.39
N PHE A 237 -4.52 -2.73 19.50
CA PHE A 237 -4.06 -2.70 18.11
C PHE A 237 -5.25 -2.64 17.17
N GLU A 238 -5.19 -1.73 16.20
CA GLU A 238 -6.16 -1.64 15.12
C GLU A 238 -5.54 -2.22 13.85
N PRO A 239 -6.10 -3.31 13.28
CA PRO A 239 -5.51 -3.98 12.13
C PRO A 239 -5.38 -3.10 10.88
N GLY A 240 -6.24 -2.10 10.73
CA GLY A 240 -6.33 -1.27 9.53
C GLY A 240 -6.75 -2.06 8.29
N GLU A 241 -6.57 -1.46 7.13
CA GLU A 241 -6.94 -2.04 5.84
C GLU A 241 -5.76 -2.01 4.86
N THR A 242 -5.68 -3.00 4.00
CA THR A 242 -4.77 -3.02 2.85
C THR A 242 -5.55 -2.71 1.57
N THR A 243 -5.02 -1.80 0.76
CA THR A 243 -5.51 -1.52 -0.59
C THR A 243 -4.58 -2.15 -1.60
N LEU A 244 -5.11 -3.02 -2.45
CA LEU A 244 -4.39 -3.66 -3.54
C LEU A 244 -4.78 -3.00 -4.87
N GLN A 245 -3.81 -2.48 -5.61
CA GLN A 245 -4.01 -1.80 -6.89
C GLN A 245 -3.42 -2.63 -8.04
N MET A 246 -4.04 -2.58 -9.20
CA MET A 246 -3.50 -3.14 -10.44
C MET A 246 -3.86 -2.28 -11.62
N GLN A 247 -2.89 -2.16 -12.53
CA GLN A 247 -3.02 -1.41 -13.75
C GLN A 247 -3.19 -2.35 -14.94
N VAL A 248 -3.93 -1.92 -15.95
CA VAL A 248 -3.98 -2.55 -17.27
C VAL A 248 -3.84 -1.49 -18.35
N VAL A 249 -3.23 -1.84 -19.47
CA VAL A 249 -3.25 -0.99 -20.67
C VAL A 249 -3.89 -1.77 -21.81
N GLY A 250 -5.02 -1.26 -22.31
CA GLY A 250 -5.69 -1.77 -23.49
C GLY A 250 -5.31 -0.97 -24.74
N LYS A 251 -4.94 -1.63 -25.84
CA LYS A 251 -4.87 -0.99 -27.16
C LYS A 251 -6.16 -1.31 -27.90
N VAL A 252 -6.90 -0.29 -28.31
CA VAL A 252 -8.23 -0.42 -28.91
C VAL A 252 -8.24 0.21 -30.27
N ARG A 253 -8.65 -0.54 -31.29
CA ARG A 253 -8.85 -0.02 -32.64
C ARG A 253 -10.33 0.17 -32.90
N PHE A 254 -10.72 1.38 -33.29
CA PHE A 254 -12.09 1.66 -33.72
C PHE A 254 -12.24 1.40 -35.22
N LYS A 255 -13.15 0.52 -35.62
CA LYS A 255 -13.45 0.21 -37.04
C LYS A 255 -14.19 1.35 -37.71
#